data_AF-A0A0M0LIL4-F1
#
_entry.id   AF-A0A0M0LIL4-F1
#
_cell.length_a   1.000
_cell.length_b   1.000
_cell.length_c   1.000
_cell.angle_alpha   90.00
_cell.angle_beta   90.00
_cell.angle_gamma   90.00
#
_symmetry.space_group_name_H-M   'P 1'
#
loop_
_entity.id
_entity.type
_entity.pdbx_description
1 polymer ?
#
loop_
_entity_poly.entity_id
_entity_poly.type
_entity_poly.pdbx_seq_one_letter_code
_entity_poly.pdbx_strand_id
1 'polypeptide(L)'
;MEERDQLLRVRELANEILRLKVQDRTTYDELELRNNVELLARSVVDLTTLHLNEDVDPPTSLRATVSKLKMACNNMGNYKKTEII
;
A
#
# COMPACT_ATOMS: atom_id res chain seq x y z
N MET A 1 8.00 10.88 -12.78
CA MET A 1 8.04 11.07 -11.32
C MET A 1 9.46 10.77 -10.88
N GLU A 2 10.07 11.68 -10.14
CA GLU A 2 11.38 11.41 -9.55
C GLU A 2 11.24 10.42 -8.38
N GLU A 3 12.33 9.75 -8.02
CA GLU A 3 12.38 8.76 -6.94
C GLU A 3 11.81 9.34 -5.62
N ARG A 4 12.22 10.58 -5.30
CA ARG A 4 11.72 11.32 -4.13
C ARG A 4 10.19 11.44 -4.13
N ASP A 5 9.58 11.75 -5.27
CA ASP A 5 8.12 11.88 -5.37
C ASP A 5 7.41 10.55 -5.14
N GLN A 6 8.02 9.44 -5.60
CA GLN A 6 7.49 8.10 -5.38
C GLN A 6 7.58 7.70 -3.91
N LEU A 7 8.69 8.00 -3.22
CA LEU A 7 8.84 7.77 -1.78
C LEU A 7 7.87 8.62 -0.95
N LEU A 8 7.67 9.88 -1.33
CA LEU A 8 6.64 10.73 -0.73
C LEU A 8 5.25 10.11 -0.92
N ARG A 9 4.96 9.59 -2.11
CA ARG A 9 3.68 8.94 -2.40
C ARG A 9 3.48 7.65 -1.62
N VAL A 10 4.53 6.83 -1.46
CA VAL A 10 4.53 5.63 -0.58
C VAL A 10 4.13 6.04 0.84
N ARG A 11 4.76 7.10 1.38
CA ARG A 11 4.48 7.59 2.73
C ARG A 11 3.05 8.13 2.88
N GLU A 12 2.54 8.84 1.89
CA GLU A 12 1.14 9.32 1.91
C GLU A 12 0.15 8.17 1.99
N LEU A 13 0.30 7.16 1.12
CA LEU A 13 -0.58 6.00 1.08
C LEU A 13 -0.53 5.19 2.38
N ALA A 14 0.66 4.98 2.93
CA ALA A 14 0.81 4.31 4.22
C ALA A 14 0.09 5.06 5.37
N ASN A 15 0.15 6.39 5.38
CA ASN A 15 -0.58 7.19 6.36
C ASN A 15 -2.10 7.14 6.15
N GLU A 16 -2.57 7.06 4.91
CA GLU A 16 -3.98 6.90 4.59
C GLU A 16 -4.51 5.55 5.10
N ILE A 17 -3.77 4.46 4.90
CA ILE A 17 -4.07 3.12 5.44
C ILE A 17 -4.19 3.16 6.97
N LEU A 18 -3.25 3.82 7.66
CA LEU A 18 -3.29 3.95 9.12
C LEU A 18 -4.54 4.71 9.58
N ARG A 19 -4.89 5.81 8.90
CA ARG A 19 -6.05 6.65 9.24
C ARG A 19 -7.37 5.92 9.02
N LEU A 20 -7.61 5.42 7.81
CA LEU A 20 -8.93 4.91 7.40
C LEU A 20 -9.40 3.69 8.19
N LYS A 21 -8.47 2.98 8.84
CA LYS A 21 -8.64 1.54 9.05
C LYS A 21 -8.06 1.01 10.35
N VAL A 22 -6.89 1.49 10.76
CA VAL A 22 -6.32 1.11 12.07
C VAL A 22 -6.94 1.94 13.20
N GLN A 23 -7.23 3.22 12.95
CA GLN A 23 -7.75 4.13 13.96
C GLN A 23 -9.28 4.06 14.11
N ASP A 24 -10.01 3.79 13.01
CA ASP A 24 -11.48 3.78 12.98
C ASP A 24 -12.13 2.47 13.47
N ARG A 25 -11.36 1.51 14.02
CA ARG A 25 -11.81 0.19 14.53
C ARG A 25 -12.75 -0.54 13.56
N THR A 26 -12.44 -0.48 12.27
CA THR A 26 -13.27 -1.07 11.23
C THR A 26 -13.15 -2.60 11.22
N THR A 27 -14.25 -3.29 10.94
CA THR A 27 -14.26 -4.74 10.74
C THR A 27 -13.74 -5.08 9.35
N TYR A 28 -12.89 -6.09 9.25
CA TYR A 28 -12.42 -6.66 7.98
C TYR A 28 -12.93 -8.09 7.86
N ASP A 29 -13.18 -8.54 6.64
CA ASP A 29 -13.18 -9.97 6.40
C ASP A 29 -11.73 -10.52 6.36
N GLU A 30 -11.60 -11.81 6.58
CA GLU A 30 -10.30 -12.49 6.69
C GLU A 30 -9.48 -12.41 5.39
N LEU A 31 -10.15 -12.47 4.23
CA LEU A 31 -9.50 -12.42 2.93
C LEU A 31 -8.94 -11.03 2.64
N GLU A 32 -9.72 -9.97 2.92
CA GLU A 32 -9.28 -8.58 2.84
C GLU A 32 -8.08 -8.32 3.75
N LEU A 33 -8.15 -8.78 5.00
CA LEU A 33 -7.04 -8.63 5.94
C LEU A 33 -5.78 -9.33 5.42
N ARG A 34 -5.90 -10.58 4.98
CA ARG A 34 -4.76 -11.36 4.46
C ARG A 34 -4.14 -10.69 3.23
N ASN A 35 -4.95 -10.26 2.28
CA ASN A 35 -4.48 -9.59 1.05
C ASN A 35 -3.76 -8.27 1.38
N ASN A 36 -4.32 -7.49 2.30
CA ASN A 36 -3.74 -6.23 2.70
C ASN A 36 -2.42 -6.41 3.47
N VAL A 37 -2.35 -7.39 4.38
CA VAL A 37 -1.10 -7.76 5.07
C VAL A 37 -0.03 -8.19 4.08
N GLU A 38 -0.38 -9.01 3.10
CA GLU A 38 0.52 -9.49 2.06
C GLU A 38 1.08 -8.33 1.20
N LEU A 39 0.23 -7.39 0.79
CA LEU A 39 0.64 -6.20 0.03
C LEU A 39 1.60 -5.32 0.86
N LEU A 40 1.26 -5.06 2.12
CA LEU A 40 2.07 -4.25 3.03
C LEU A 40 3.43 -4.90 3.32
N ALA A 41 3.45 -6.20 3.61
CA ALA A 41 4.69 -6.93 3.87
C ALA A 41 5.61 -6.92 2.64
N ARG A 42 5.07 -7.12 1.43
CA ARG A 42 5.86 -7.01 0.20
C ARG A 42 6.39 -5.60 -0.04
N SER A 43 5.60 -4.57 0.25
CA SER A 43 6.08 -3.18 0.15
C SER A 43 7.24 -2.90 1.10
N VAL A 44 7.25 -3.48 2.31
CA VAL A 44 8.39 -3.37 3.23
C VAL A 44 9.61 -4.08 2.66
N VAL A 45 9.45 -5.30 2.14
CA VAL A 45 10.54 -6.04 1.49
C VAL A 45 11.12 -5.23 0.34
N ASP A 46 10.29 -4.73 -0.58
CA ASP A 46 10.75 -3.91 -1.71
C ASP A 46 11.58 -2.71 -1.23
N LEU A 47 11.08 -1.96 -0.23
CA LEU A 47 11.78 -0.79 0.30
C LEU A 47 13.12 -1.15 0.96
N THR A 48 13.18 -2.27 1.68
CA THR A 48 14.44 -2.73 2.28
C THR A 48 15.45 -3.17 1.23
N THR A 49 15.02 -3.90 0.18
CA THR A 49 15.87 -4.32 -0.94
C THR A 49 16.42 -3.11 -1.70
N LEU A 50 15.58 -2.09 -1.95
CA LEU A 50 16.01 -0.81 -2.51
C LEU A 50 17.10 -0.15 -1.65
N HIS A 51 16.88 -0.05 -0.34
CA HIS A 51 17.83 0.62 0.56
C HIS A 51 19.11 -0.17 0.83
N LEU A 52 19.09 -1.49 0.68
CA LEU A 52 20.29 -2.33 0.73
C LEU A 52 21.07 -2.34 -0.58
N ASN A 53 20.56 -1.68 -1.65
CA ASN A 53 21.10 -1.71 -3.00
C ASN A 53 21.17 -3.13 -3.59
N GLU A 54 20.24 -4.00 -3.20
CA GLU A 54 20.13 -5.38 -3.67
C GLU A 54 19.17 -5.51 -4.87
N ASP A 55 18.55 -4.40 -5.28
CA ASP A 55 17.59 -4.36 -6.38
C ASP A 55 18.26 -4.17 -7.75
N VAL A 56 17.88 -5.01 -8.71
CA VAL A 56 18.42 -5.00 -10.09
C VAL A 56 17.77 -3.88 -10.94
N ASP A 57 16.55 -3.45 -10.60
CA ASP A 57 15.84 -2.33 -11.24
C ASP A 57 15.09 -1.48 -10.20
N PRO A 58 15.82 -0.64 -9.43
CA PRO A 58 15.25 0.16 -8.36
C PRO A 58 14.05 1.04 -8.80
N PRO A 59 14.08 1.71 -9.97
CA PRO A 59 12.93 2.48 -10.45
C PRO A 59 11.66 1.67 -10.69
N THR A 60 11.79 0.43 -11.19
CA THR A 60 10.63 -0.45 -11.40
C THR A 60 10.07 -0.97 -10.09
N SER A 61 10.94 -1.41 -9.18
CA SER A 61 10.52 -1.88 -7.87
C SER A 61 9.81 -0.79 -7.08
N LEU A 62 10.30 0.45 -7.10
CA LEU A 62 9.63 1.57 -6.42
C LEU A 62 8.25 1.88 -7.02
N ARG A 63 8.07 1.78 -8.35
CA ARG A 63 6.74 1.87 -9.00
C ARG A 63 5.81 0.73 -8.57
N ALA A 64 6.35 -0.47 -8.43
CA ALA A 64 5.59 -1.63 -7.95
C ALA A 64 5.16 -1.44 -6.50
N THR A 65 6.03 -0.91 -5.62
CA THR A 65 5.72 -0.55 -4.23
C THR A 65 4.57 0.44 -4.16
N VAL A 66 4.61 1.51 -4.96
CA VAL A 66 3.51 2.49 -5.04
C VAL A 66 2.20 1.81 -5.47
N SER A 67 2.25 0.90 -6.43
CA SER A 67 1.06 0.17 -6.90
C SER A 67 0.47 -0.74 -5.83
N LYS A 68 1.31 -1.49 -5.09
CA LYS A 68 0.89 -2.36 -3.98
C LYS A 68 0.17 -1.56 -2.88
N LEU A 69 0.72 -0.41 -2.50
CA LEU A 69 0.10 0.47 -1.51
C LEU A 69 -1.21 1.09 -2.00
N LYS A 70 -1.31 1.45 -3.29
CA LYS A 70 -2.59 1.89 -3.88
C LYS A 70 -3.64 0.79 -3.83
N MET A 71 -3.25 -0.46 -4.12
CA MET A 71 -4.16 -1.61 -4.03
C MET A 71 -4.64 -1.81 -2.59
N ALA A 72 -3.74 -1.74 -1.61
CA ALA A 72 -4.11 -1.81 -0.20
C ALA A 72 -5.07 -0.67 0.20
N CYS A 73 -4.79 0.58 -0.18
CA CYS A 73 -5.71 1.70 0.03
C CYS A 73 -7.08 1.45 -0.60
N ASN A 74 -7.13 0.95 -1.83
CA ASN A 74 -8.40 0.72 -2.55
C ASN A 74 -9.22 -0.40 -1.92
N ASN A 75 -8.58 -1.52 -1.55
CA ASN A 75 -9.24 -2.61 -0.82
C ASN A 75 -9.86 -2.10 0.49
N MET A 76 -9.15 -1.18 1.16
CA MET A 76 -9.63 -0.55 2.40
C MET A 76 -10.68 0.55 2.17
N GLY A 77 -10.63 1.26 1.05
CA GLY A 77 -11.51 2.40 0.73
C GLY A 77 -12.91 2.04 0.23
N ASN A 78 -13.20 0.75 -0.03
CA ASN A 78 -14.45 0.29 -0.64
C ASN A 78 -15.71 0.36 0.26
N TYR A 79 -15.75 1.25 1.26
CA TYR A 79 -16.95 1.49 2.10
C TYR A 79 -18.03 2.37 1.45
N LYS A 80 -17.92 2.73 0.16
CA LYS A 80 -18.98 3.46 -0.57
C LYS A 80 -19.19 2.96 -2.00
N LYS A 81 -19.33 1.65 -2.18
CA LYS A 81 -20.00 1.10 -3.36
C LYS A 81 -21.09 0.11 -2.97
N THR A 82 -21.88 0.47 -1.96
CA THR A 82 -23.20 -0.13 -1.73
C THR A 82 -24.22 0.71 -2.47
N GLU A 83 -24.67 0.15 -3.60
CA GLU A 83 -25.99 0.26 -4.23
C GLU A 83 -26.70 1.63 -4.23
N ILE A 84 -26.83 2.21 -5.43
CA ILE A 84 -28.05 2.93 -5.78
C ILE A 84 -28.73 2.08 -6.87
N ILE A 85 -29.94 1.62 -6.51
CA ILE A 85 -30.89 0.83 -7.29
C ILE A 85 -31.39 1.63 -8.49
#